data_AF-A0A6I2H4Z2-F1
#
_entry.id   AF-A0A6I2H4Z2-F1
#
_cell.length_a   1.000
_cell.length_b   1.000
_cell.length_c   1.000
_cell.angle_alpha   90.00
_cell.angle_beta   90.00
_cell.angle_gamma   90.00
#
_symmetry.space_group_name_H-M   'P 1'
#
loop_
_entity.id
_entity.type
_entity.pdbx_description
1 polymer ?
#
loop_
_entity_poly.entity_id
_entity_poly.type
_entity_poly.pdbx_seq_one_letter_code
_entity_poly.pdbx_strand_id
1 'polypeptide(L)'
;MERMARNSREKTLDFLNERLAFERAGVKLYDRVLEVMASRASEDTERIRSTMQQHRDEEKEHEEWLEAQVRSLGGDAHATTERSELVTRESKGIEEVVMSDAQLPHLFHALLAAELVDNAGWDLLAQLADEAGDHEAERAFKKRLHEEEDHLVYVRKIVEKLSLRDLLGEDAKLPRSDGLLGMLS
;
A
#
# COMPACT_ATOMS: atom_id res chain seq x y z
N MET A 1 8.42 -19.20 0.90
CA MET A 1 8.17 -19.02 2.35
C MET A 1 8.75 -20.16 3.19
N GLU A 2 8.88 -21.37 2.63
CA GLU A 2 9.35 -22.54 3.38
C GLU A 2 10.75 -22.36 3.97
N ARG A 3 11.68 -21.72 3.26
CA ARG A 3 13.07 -21.62 3.75
C ARG A 3 13.18 -20.60 4.87
N MET A 4 12.47 -19.46 4.77
CA MET A 4 12.34 -18.51 5.88
C MET A 4 11.76 -19.21 7.12
N ALA A 5 10.67 -19.97 6.95
CA ALA A 5 10.02 -20.69 8.04
C ALA A 5 10.90 -21.79 8.66
N ARG A 6 11.82 -22.41 7.89
CA ARG A 6 12.82 -23.34 8.43
C ARG A 6 13.85 -22.66 9.34
N ASN A 7 14.22 -21.41 9.05
CA ASN A 7 15.13 -20.64 9.91
C ASN A 7 14.41 -20.22 11.21
N SER A 8 13.22 -19.63 11.09
CA SER A 8 12.35 -19.35 12.23
C SER A 8 10.91 -19.18 11.78
N ARG A 9 10.09 -20.21 12.00
CA ARG A 9 8.67 -20.20 11.66
C ARG A 9 7.91 -19.11 12.41
N GLU A 10 8.17 -18.97 13.71
CA GLU A 10 7.54 -17.95 14.55
C GLU A 10 7.81 -16.54 14.02
N LYS A 11 9.07 -16.21 13.75
CA LYS A 11 9.43 -14.88 13.23
C LYS A 11 8.94 -14.65 11.80
N THR A 12 8.94 -15.69 10.96
CA THR A 12 8.34 -15.58 9.61
C THR A 12 6.85 -15.24 9.71
N LEU A 13 6.11 -15.93 10.58
CA LEU A 13 4.68 -15.65 10.81
C LEU A 13 4.45 -14.25 11.38
N ASP A 14 5.33 -13.76 12.26
CA ASP A 14 5.25 -12.41 12.83
C ASP A 14 5.44 -11.33 11.75
N PHE A 15 6.44 -11.47 10.87
CA PHE A 15 6.65 -10.57 9.72
C PHE A 15 5.47 -10.61 8.72
N LEU A 16 4.92 -11.79 8.44
CA LEU A 16 3.78 -11.90 7.53
C LEU A 16 2.51 -11.29 8.13
N ASN A 17 2.27 -11.45 9.44
CA ASN A 17 1.14 -10.82 10.12
C ASN A 17 1.29 -9.30 10.25
N GLU A 18 2.51 -8.80 10.40
CA GLU A 18 2.80 -7.36 10.31
C GLU A 18 2.36 -6.80 8.97
N ARG A 19 2.85 -7.40 7.87
CA ARG A 19 2.50 -6.93 6.52
C ARG A 19 1.00 -7.04 6.28
N LEU A 20 0.39 -8.17 6.63
CA LEU A 20 -1.04 -8.39 6.50
C LEU A 20 -1.88 -7.36 7.27
N ALA A 21 -1.46 -6.97 8.47
CA ALA A 21 -2.14 -5.93 9.24
C ALA A 21 -2.09 -4.58 8.53
N PHE A 22 -0.98 -4.28 7.85
CA PHE A 22 -0.84 -3.06 7.07
C PHE A 22 -1.65 -3.08 5.78
N GLU A 23 -1.65 -4.16 4.99
CA GLU A 23 -2.48 -4.28 3.77
C GLU A 23 -3.97 -4.07 4.10
N ARG A 24 -4.44 -4.64 5.22
CA ARG A 24 -5.81 -4.42 5.70
C ARG A 24 -6.10 -2.97 6.03
N ALA A 25 -5.10 -2.20 6.46
CA ALA A 25 -5.22 -0.76 6.64
C ALA A 25 -5.23 -0.07 5.27
N GLY A 26 -4.29 -0.39 4.38
CA GLY A 26 -4.19 0.11 3.01
C GLY A 26 -5.52 0.04 2.25
N VAL A 27 -6.14 -1.14 2.21
CA VAL A 27 -7.48 -1.34 1.60
C VAL A 27 -8.53 -0.37 2.16
N LYS A 28 -8.58 -0.17 3.49
CA LYS A 28 -9.53 0.75 4.12
C LYS A 28 -9.23 2.21 3.78
N LEU A 29 -7.96 2.60 3.71
CA LEU A 29 -7.55 3.95 3.35
C LEU A 29 -7.99 4.25 1.91
N TYR A 30 -7.71 3.34 0.98
CA TYR A 30 -8.13 3.44 -0.40
C TYR A 30 -9.66 3.49 -0.55
N ASP A 31 -10.39 2.59 0.13
CA ASP A 31 -11.86 2.59 0.14
C ASP A 31 -12.41 3.97 0.56
N ARG A 32 -11.84 4.55 1.61
CA ARG A 32 -12.25 5.87 2.09
C ARG A 32 -11.92 6.99 1.10
N VAL A 33 -10.73 6.97 0.50
CA VAL A 33 -10.34 7.96 -0.52
C VAL A 33 -11.28 7.88 -1.73
N LEU A 34 -11.58 6.68 -2.22
CA LEU A 34 -12.50 6.43 -3.33
C LEU A 34 -13.92 6.91 -3.02
N GLU A 35 -14.40 6.69 -1.80
CA GLU A 35 -15.70 7.20 -1.32
C GLU A 35 -15.75 8.73 -1.38
N VAL A 36 -14.71 9.40 -0.86
CA VAL A 36 -14.64 10.87 -0.88
C VAL A 36 -14.54 11.39 -2.31
N MET A 37 -13.77 10.76 -3.19
CA MET A 37 -13.72 11.08 -4.61
C MET A 37 -15.09 10.93 -5.28
N ALA A 38 -15.87 9.90 -4.95
CA ALA A 38 -17.24 9.73 -5.44
C ALA A 38 -18.17 10.86 -4.98
N SER A 39 -18.06 11.28 -3.72
CA SER A 39 -18.87 12.39 -3.17
C SER A 39 -18.53 13.76 -3.79
N ARG A 40 -17.39 13.88 -4.46
CA ARG A 40 -16.85 15.12 -5.04
C ARG A 40 -16.50 14.98 -6.52
N ALA A 41 -17.37 14.30 -7.25
CA ALA A 41 -17.19 14.05 -8.67
C ALA A 41 -16.83 15.33 -9.44
N SER A 42 -15.70 15.28 -10.12
CA SER A 42 -15.11 16.33 -10.95
C SER A 42 -14.34 15.69 -12.11
N GLU A 43 -13.99 16.46 -13.15
CA GLU A 43 -13.15 15.94 -14.25
C GLU A 43 -11.83 15.35 -13.72
N ASP A 44 -11.25 15.95 -12.68
CA ASP A 44 -10.02 15.48 -12.06
C ASP A 44 -10.20 14.16 -11.31
N THR A 45 -11.24 14.03 -10.49
CA THR A 45 -11.48 12.78 -9.75
C THR A 45 -11.84 11.64 -10.70
N GLU A 46 -12.61 11.91 -11.77
CA GLU A 46 -12.91 10.89 -12.78
C GLU A 46 -11.67 10.47 -13.57
N ARG A 47 -10.73 11.38 -13.81
CA ARG A 47 -9.48 11.10 -14.52
C ARG A 47 -8.60 10.06 -13.79
N ILE A 48 -8.60 10.08 -12.46
CA ILE A 48 -7.75 9.22 -11.64
C ILE A 48 -8.50 8.02 -11.06
N ARG A 49 -9.83 8.02 -11.09
CA ARG A 49 -10.68 7.02 -10.41
C ARG A 49 -10.31 5.58 -10.77
N SER A 50 -10.12 5.27 -12.05
CA SER A 50 -9.83 3.90 -12.48
C SER A 50 -8.50 3.38 -11.93
N THR A 51 -7.47 4.21 -11.92
CA THR A 51 -6.15 3.83 -11.37
C THR A 51 -6.21 3.70 -9.86
N MET A 52 -6.90 4.62 -9.16
CA MET A 52 -7.11 4.49 -7.71
C MET A 52 -7.89 3.23 -7.34
N GLN A 53 -8.86 2.81 -8.16
CA GLN A 53 -9.59 1.56 -7.97
C GLN A 53 -8.68 0.36 -8.22
N GLN A 54 -7.84 0.40 -9.25
CA GLN A 54 -6.89 -0.66 -9.52
C GLN A 54 -5.94 -0.89 -8.35
N HIS A 55 -5.33 0.17 -7.81
CA HIS A 55 -4.41 0.04 -6.67
C HIS A 55 -5.14 -0.56 -5.46
N ARG A 56 -6.35 -0.07 -5.16
CA ARG A 56 -7.20 -0.66 -4.11
C ARG A 56 -7.46 -2.16 -4.30
N ASP A 57 -7.62 -2.60 -5.54
CA ASP A 57 -7.86 -4.01 -5.87
C ASP A 57 -6.56 -4.83 -5.75
N GLU A 58 -5.41 -4.24 -6.08
CA GLU A 58 -4.06 -4.81 -5.87
C GLU A 58 -3.75 -4.99 -4.38
N GLU A 59 -3.98 -3.97 -3.55
CA GLU A 59 -3.89 -4.02 -2.08
C GLU A 59 -4.74 -5.16 -1.50
N LYS A 60 -5.93 -5.37 -2.07
CA LYS A 60 -6.81 -6.47 -1.64
C LYS A 60 -6.25 -7.84 -2.04
N GLU A 61 -5.64 -7.96 -3.22
CA GLU A 61 -4.93 -9.17 -3.63
C GLU A 61 -3.77 -9.47 -2.68
N HIS A 62 -3.02 -8.44 -2.28
CA HIS A 62 -1.89 -8.56 -1.37
C HIS A 62 -2.32 -9.04 0.00
N GLU A 63 -3.39 -8.46 0.55
CA GLU A 63 -4.05 -8.91 1.78
C GLU A 63 -4.41 -10.40 1.69
N GLU A 64 -5.18 -10.78 0.67
CA GLU A 64 -5.67 -12.17 0.50
C GLU A 64 -4.52 -13.16 0.32
N TRP A 65 -3.49 -12.77 -0.42
CA TRP A 65 -2.31 -13.60 -0.62
C TRP A 65 -1.53 -13.80 0.69
N LEU A 66 -1.31 -12.75 1.49
CA LEU A 66 -0.65 -12.86 2.78
C LEU A 66 -1.44 -13.73 3.75
N GLU A 67 -2.77 -13.60 3.78
CA GLU A 67 -3.63 -14.49 4.57
C GLU A 67 -3.41 -15.96 4.19
N ALA A 68 -3.34 -16.25 2.89
CA ALA A 68 -3.07 -17.59 2.39
C ALA A 68 -1.67 -18.08 2.79
N GLN A 69 -0.64 -17.22 2.75
CA GLN A 69 0.72 -17.58 3.18
C GLN A 69 0.79 -17.84 4.70
N VAL A 70 0.14 -17.03 5.52
CA VAL A 70 0.09 -17.25 6.97
C VAL A 70 -0.57 -18.59 7.27
N ARG A 71 -1.72 -18.89 6.63
CA ARG A 71 -2.44 -20.16 6.80
C ARG A 71 -1.64 -21.36 6.29
N SER A 72 -0.94 -21.24 5.16
CA SER A 72 -0.14 -22.34 4.59
C SER A 72 1.03 -22.75 5.50
N LEU A 73 1.59 -21.80 6.24
CA LEU A 73 2.58 -22.05 7.29
C LEU A 73 1.96 -22.55 8.61
N GLY A 74 0.64 -22.76 8.66
CA GLY A 74 -0.10 -23.19 9.85
C GLY A 74 -0.25 -22.10 10.92
N GLY A 75 -0.12 -20.83 10.54
CA GLY A 75 -0.40 -19.68 11.39
C GLY A 75 -1.88 -19.28 11.36
N ASP A 76 -2.25 -18.36 12.25
CA ASP A 76 -3.55 -17.71 12.24
C ASP A 76 -3.39 -16.28 11.67
N ALA A 77 -4.08 -16.00 10.56
CA ALA A 77 -4.06 -14.72 9.86
C ALA A 77 -4.80 -13.59 10.60
N HIS A 78 -5.48 -13.92 11.70
CA HIS A 78 -6.10 -12.94 12.60
C HIS A 78 -5.37 -12.85 13.95
N ALA A 79 -4.24 -13.56 14.10
CA ALA A 79 -3.45 -13.47 15.31
C ALA A 79 -2.90 -12.05 15.49
N THR A 80 -3.05 -11.53 16.70
CA THR A 80 -2.36 -10.33 17.13
C THR A 80 -0.95 -10.71 17.59
N THR A 81 0.04 -10.45 16.73
CA THR A 81 1.47 -10.64 17.00
C THR A 81 2.13 -9.33 17.42
N GLU A 82 3.32 -9.41 18.02
CA GLU A 82 4.10 -8.23 18.45
C GLU A 82 4.27 -7.21 17.32
N ARG A 83 4.65 -7.66 16.11
CA ARG A 83 4.83 -6.76 14.97
C ARG A 83 3.50 -6.24 14.40
N SER A 84 2.45 -7.07 14.38
CA SER A 84 1.11 -6.62 13.96
C SER A 84 0.55 -5.52 14.89
N GLU A 85 0.84 -5.58 16.20
CA GLU A 85 0.45 -4.53 17.15
C GLU A 85 1.27 -3.25 16.96
N LEU A 86 2.56 -3.38 16.66
CA LEU A 86 3.43 -2.25 16.37
C LEU A 86 2.91 -1.48 15.14
N VAL A 87 2.77 -2.17 14.01
CA VAL A 87 2.38 -1.53 12.75
C VAL A 87 0.95 -0.97 12.82
N THR A 88 0.04 -1.64 13.52
CA THR A 88 -1.32 -1.10 13.75
C THR A 88 -1.28 0.24 14.51
N ARG A 89 -0.37 0.39 15.49
CA ARG A 89 -0.22 1.67 16.21
C ARG A 89 0.42 2.74 15.36
N GLU A 90 1.38 2.38 14.50
CA GLU A 90 2.03 3.31 13.57
C GLU A 90 1.04 3.82 12.53
N SER A 91 0.26 2.93 11.91
CA SER A 91 -0.76 3.28 10.91
C SER A 91 -1.94 4.07 11.48
N LYS A 92 -2.18 4.03 12.79
CA LYS A 92 -3.31 4.71 13.43
C LYS A 92 -3.36 6.21 13.15
N GLY A 93 -2.22 6.88 13.11
CA GLY A 93 -2.18 8.33 12.80
C GLY A 93 -2.62 8.63 11.36
N ILE A 94 -2.24 7.76 10.42
CA ILE A 94 -2.65 7.86 9.02
C ILE A 94 -4.15 7.59 8.89
N GLU A 95 -4.63 6.51 9.52
CA GLU A 95 -6.05 6.18 9.55
C GLU A 95 -6.89 7.32 10.16
N GLU A 96 -6.44 7.94 11.25
CA GLU A 96 -7.14 9.04 11.88
C GLU A 96 -7.34 10.22 10.91
N VAL A 97 -6.31 10.62 10.16
CA VAL A 97 -6.41 11.67 9.14
C VAL A 97 -7.39 11.26 8.04
N VAL A 98 -7.23 10.06 7.48
CA VAL A 98 -8.02 9.63 6.32
C VAL A 98 -9.50 9.46 6.65
N MET A 99 -9.80 8.95 7.85
CA MET A 99 -11.17 8.67 8.26
C MET A 99 -11.92 9.90 8.78
N SER A 100 -11.21 10.90 9.33
CA SER A 100 -11.82 12.09 9.93
C SER A 100 -11.90 13.29 8.99
N ASP A 101 -11.08 13.33 7.95
CA ASP A 101 -11.09 14.41 6.97
C ASP A 101 -11.94 14.06 5.74
N ALA A 102 -12.23 15.08 4.94
CA ALA A 102 -12.76 14.92 3.61
C ALA A 102 -11.90 15.63 2.55
N GLN A 103 -10.97 16.53 2.89
CA GLN A 103 -10.15 17.27 1.92
C GLN A 103 -9.19 16.34 1.16
N LEU A 104 -9.39 16.19 -0.16
CA LEU A 104 -8.57 15.31 -0.99
C LEU A 104 -7.06 15.56 -0.85
N PRO A 105 -6.55 16.82 -0.79
CA PRO A 105 -5.12 17.06 -0.55
C PRO A 105 -4.60 16.42 0.74
N HIS A 106 -5.37 16.48 1.84
CA HIS A 106 -4.97 15.87 3.11
C HIS A 106 -5.00 14.35 3.02
N LEU A 107 -6.05 13.78 2.39
CA LEU A 107 -6.19 12.35 2.22
C LEU A 107 -5.06 11.77 1.35
N PHE A 108 -4.74 12.40 0.22
CA PHE A 108 -3.64 11.94 -0.65
C PHE A 108 -2.27 12.13 0.00
N HIS A 109 -2.08 13.16 0.81
CA HIS A 109 -0.85 13.31 1.59
C HIS A 109 -0.71 12.18 2.62
N ALA A 110 -1.77 11.84 3.34
CA ALA A 110 -1.77 10.71 4.28
C ALA A 110 -1.57 9.37 3.55
N LEU A 111 -2.21 9.19 2.40
CA LEU A 111 -2.01 8.00 1.55
C LEU A 111 -0.56 7.90 1.09
N LEU A 112 0.07 9.00 0.64
CA LEU A 112 1.49 9.01 0.28
C LEU A 112 2.39 8.54 1.44
N ALA A 113 2.05 8.90 2.68
CA ALA A 113 2.78 8.41 3.84
C ALA A 113 2.61 6.90 4.04
N ALA A 114 1.42 6.36 3.79
CA ALA A 114 1.17 4.91 3.81
C ALA A 114 1.99 4.20 2.72
N GLU A 115 1.91 4.66 1.47
CA GLU A 115 2.64 4.12 0.32
C GLU A 115 4.16 4.06 0.54
N LEU A 116 4.73 5.08 1.18
CA LEU A 116 6.16 5.10 1.54
C LEU A 116 6.52 3.99 2.53
N VAL A 117 5.67 3.76 3.52
CA VAL A 117 5.84 2.68 4.50
C VAL A 117 5.58 1.33 3.84
N ASP A 118 4.64 1.27 2.90
CA ASP A 118 4.31 0.02 2.23
C ASP A 118 5.47 -0.50 1.40
N ASN A 119 5.95 0.35 0.50
CA ASN A 119 7.08 0.08 -0.38
C ASN A 119 8.31 -0.39 0.41
N ALA A 120 8.64 0.29 1.51
CA ALA A 120 9.75 -0.10 2.39
C ALA A 120 9.53 -1.45 3.09
N GLY A 121 8.28 -1.77 3.45
CA GLY A 121 7.92 -3.05 4.07
C GLY A 121 8.08 -4.23 3.12
N TRP A 122 7.63 -4.09 1.86
CA TRP A 122 7.83 -5.13 0.84
C TRP A 122 9.30 -5.33 0.45
N ASP A 123 10.07 -4.25 0.33
CA ASP A 123 11.51 -4.32 0.07
C ASP A 123 12.23 -5.08 1.20
N LEU A 124 11.91 -4.77 2.46
CA LEU A 124 12.47 -5.49 3.61
C LEU A 124 12.14 -6.99 3.55
N LEU A 125 10.89 -7.37 3.25
CA LEU A 125 10.50 -8.78 3.12
C LEU A 125 11.27 -9.48 1.99
N ALA A 126 11.44 -8.82 0.85
CA ALA A 126 12.23 -9.34 -0.26
C ALA A 126 13.70 -9.57 0.14
N GLN A 127 14.32 -8.62 0.83
CA GLN A 127 15.70 -8.74 1.34
C GLN A 127 15.84 -9.88 2.35
N LEU A 128 14.90 -9.99 3.31
CA LEU A 128 14.91 -11.09 4.29
C LEU A 128 14.75 -12.46 3.63
N ALA A 129 13.94 -12.54 2.57
CA ALA A 129 13.79 -13.77 1.78
C ALA A 129 15.07 -14.14 1.03
N ASP A 130 15.75 -13.16 0.41
CA ASP A 130 17.03 -13.39 -0.28
C ASP A 130 18.12 -13.87 0.69
N GLU A 131 18.27 -13.19 1.84
CA GLU A 131 19.22 -13.57 2.89
C GLU A 131 18.92 -14.95 3.51
N ALA A 132 17.65 -15.34 3.58
CA ALA A 132 17.23 -16.68 3.97
C ALA A 132 17.41 -17.74 2.85
N GLY A 133 17.81 -17.32 1.66
CA GLY A 133 17.91 -18.13 0.45
C GLY A 133 16.57 -18.64 -0.08
N ASP A 134 15.45 -18.00 0.26
CA ASP A 134 14.08 -18.31 -0.16
C ASP A 134 13.71 -17.57 -1.45
N HIS A 135 14.35 -17.94 -2.57
CA HIS A 135 14.14 -17.28 -3.87
C HIS A 135 12.68 -17.31 -4.37
N GLU A 136 11.85 -18.23 -3.87
CA GLU A 136 10.43 -18.25 -4.20
C GLU A 136 9.67 -17.15 -3.45
N ALA A 137 9.90 -17.01 -2.13
CA ALA A 137 9.37 -15.89 -1.36
C ALA A 137 9.87 -14.55 -1.91
N GLU A 138 11.17 -14.45 -2.18
CA GLU A 138 11.81 -13.25 -2.72
C GLU A 138 11.12 -12.78 -4.01
N ARG A 139 10.91 -13.68 -4.98
CA ARG A 139 10.19 -13.34 -6.22
C ARG A 139 8.75 -12.91 -5.96
N ALA A 140 8.05 -13.57 -5.04
CA ALA A 140 6.67 -13.23 -4.71
C ALA A 140 6.55 -11.85 -4.03
N PHE A 141 7.52 -11.50 -3.18
CA PHE A 141 7.62 -10.18 -2.56
C PHE A 141 8.02 -9.11 -3.57
N LYS A 142 9.01 -9.37 -4.43
CA LYS A 142 9.41 -8.43 -5.50
C LYS A 142 8.29 -8.11 -6.49
N LYS A 143 7.39 -9.07 -6.75
CA LYS A 143 6.20 -8.81 -7.57
C LYS A 143 5.34 -7.70 -6.95
N ARG A 144 5.06 -7.82 -5.65
CA ARG A 144 4.21 -6.88 -4.91
C ARG A 144 4.91 -5.55 -4.69
N LEU A 145 6.20 -5.59 -4.39
CA LEU A 145 7.04 -4.39 -4.35
C LEU A 145 6.93 -3.58 -5.65
N HIS A 146 6.93 -4.24 -6.81
CA HIS A 146 6.79 -3.53 -8.09
C HIS A 146 5.42 -2.87 -8.27
N GLU A 147 4.35 -3.54 -7.83
CA GLU A 147 2.99 -2.96 -7.79
C GLU A 147 2.98 -1.73 -6.87
N GLU A 148 3.57 -1.82 -5.68
CA GLU A 148 3.67 -0.71 -4.72
C GLU A 148 4.59 0.44 -5.18
N GLU A 149 5.60 0.17 -6.01
CA GLU A 149 6.40 1.22 -6.64
C GLU A 149 5.55 2.08 -7.58
N ASP A 150 4.65 1.45 -8.35
CA ASP A 150 3.72 2.14 -9.24
C ASP A 150 2.69 2.95 -8.43
N HIS A 151 2.15 2.38 -7.35
CA HIS A 151 1.26 3.07 -6.41
C HIS A 151 1.91 4.34 -5.85
N LEU A 152 3.10 4.19 -5.26
CA LEU A 152 3.86 5.27 -4.66
C LEU A 152 4.16 6.40 -5.66
N VAL A 153 4.61 6.07 -6.87
CA VAL A 153 4.92 7.09 -7.89
C VAL A 153 3.64 7.83 -8.30
N TYR A 154 2.53 7.13 -8.46
CA TYR A 154 1.27 7.73 -8.87
C TYR A 154 0.69 8.66 -7.79
N VAL A 155 0.59 8.17 -6.55
CA VAL A 155 0.10 8.95 -5.40
C VAL A 155 0.98 10.18 -5.16
N ARG A 156 2.31 10.03 -5.27
CA ARG A 156 3.25 11.17 -5.19
C ARG A 156 2.95 12.24 -6.23
N LYS A 157 2.70 11.85 -7.48
CA LYS A 157 2.34 12.79 -8.56
C LYS A 157 1.03 13.50 -8.27
N ILE A 158 0.03 12.82 -7.69
CA ILE A 158 -1.22 13.45 -7.28
C ILE A 158 -0.96 14.51 -6.20
N VAL A 159 -0.22 14.15 -5.15
CA VAL A 159 0.14 15.08 -4.06
C VAL A 159 0.90 16.29 -4.59
N GLU A 160 1.86 16.10 -5.50
CA GLU A 160 2.59 17.18 -6.15
C GLU A 160 1.63 18.14 -6.88
N LYS A 161 0.72 17.62 -7.71
CA LYS A 161 -0.23 18.46 -8.47
C LYS A 161 -1.21 19.21 -7.57
N LEU A 162 -1.72 18.56 -6.53
CA LEU A 162 -2.60 19.21 -5.55
C LEU A 162 -1.85 20.31 -4.78
N SER A 163 -0.60 20.05 -4.38
CA SER A 163 0.23 21.02 -3.66
C SER A 163 0.61 22.22 -4.54
N LEU A 164 0.93 21.99 -5.83
CA LEU A 164 1.20 23.06 -6.78
C LEU A 164 -0.04 23.93 -7.02
N ARG A 165 -1.23 23.32 -7.12
CA ARG A 165 -2.49 24.06 -7.23
C ARG A 165 -2.74 24.94 -6.01
N ASP A 166 -2.51 24.41 -4.82
CA ASP A 166 -2.67 25.15 -3.57
C ASP A 166 -1.68 26.31 -3.44
N LEU A 167 -0.41 26.08 -3.80
CA LEU A 167 0.66 27.08 -3.70
C LEU A 167 0.57 28.17 -4.78
N LEU A 168 0.29 27.79 -6.04
CA LEU A 168 0.38 28.68 -7.20
C LEU A 168 -0.99 29.18 -7.68
N GLY A 169 -2.10 28.55 -7.25
CA GLY A 169 -3.44 28.86 -7.73
C GLY A 169 -3.69 28.46 -9.20
N GLU A 170 -2.79 27.67 -9.80
CA GLU A 170 -2.89 27.23 -11.19
C GLU A 170 -3.70 25.93 -11.32
N ASP A 171 -4.51 25.81 -12.38
CA ASP A 171 -5.26 24.60 -12.71
C ASP A 171 -4.33 23.50 -13.29
N ALA A 172 -3.50 22.93 -12.42
CA ALA A 172 -2.66 21.78 -12.75
C ALA A 172 -3.53 20.51 -12.79
N LYS A 173 -3.77 19.93 -13.97
CA LYS A 173 -4.55 18.69 -14.12
C LYS A 173 -3.87 17.50 -13.41
N LEU A 174 -4.69 16.64 -12.79
CA LEU A 174 -4.22 15.38 -12.21
C LEU A 174 -3.68 14.41 -13.29
N PRO A 175 -2.81 13.44 -12.95
CA PRO A 175 -2.24 12.50 -13.92
C PRO A 175 -3.32 11.63 -14.58
N ARG A 176 -3.06 11.13 -15.80
CA ARG A 176 -3.89 10.10 -16.46
C ARG A 176 -3.38 8.71 -16.08
N SER A 177 -4.28 7.73 -16.14
CA SER A 177 -3.98 6.30 -16.03
C SER A 177 -2.83 5.83 -16.92
N ASP A 178 -2.72 6.38 -18.13
CA ASP A 178 -1.84 5.84 -19.18
C ASP A 178 -0.43 6.46 -19.16
N GLY A 179 -0.16 7.38 -18.22
CA GLY A 179 1.02 8.25 -18.23
C GLY A 179 2.30 7.68 -17.61
N LEU A 180 2.26 6.48 -17.03
CA LEU A 180 3.42 5.85 -16.37
C LEU A 180 4.22 4.90 -17.27
N LEU A 181 3.58 4.33 -18.30
CA LEU A 181 4.22 3.44 -19.29
C LEU A 181 5.24 4.13 -20.21
N GLY A 182 5.36 5.46 -20.17
CA GLY A 182 6.20 6.25 -21.09
C GLY A 182 7.58 6.66 -20.57
N MET A 183 7.99 6.24 -19.36
CA MET A 183 9.27 6.69 -18.77
C MET A 183 10.21 5.55 -18.31
N LEU A 184 9.87 4.29 -18.61
CA LEU A 184 10.76 3.13 -18.42
C LEU A 184 11.42 2.67 -19.73
N SER A 185 11.77 3.62 -20.61
CA SER A 185 12.55 3.39 -21.83
C SER A 185 13.75 4.32 -21.91
#